data_AF-A0A263D3Y4-F1
#
_entry.id   AF-A0A263D3Y4-F1
#
_cell.length_a   1.000
_cell.length_b   1.000
_cell.length_c   1.000
_cell.angle_alpha   90.00
_cell.angle_beta   90.00
_cell.angle_gamma   90.00
#
_symmetry.space_group_name_H-M   'P 1'
#
loop_
_entity.id
_entity.type
_entity.pdbx_description
1 polymer ?
#
loop_
_entity_poly.entity_id
_entity_poly.type
_entity_poly.pdbx_seq_one_letter_code
_entity_poly.pdbx_strand_id
1 'polypeptide(L)'
;MAATAAAAMSGFVFSACGEEQVSPGNDQGQPTITAQQAKEQTERDVRELVTALPAGARLEKLHYDQGPCTDESGAGFGKRVQPNVSYWVRDLDPAQYNIHFDAMKAWLQGHGWIVRNDDRPSDMFLNAFRERDQFTMSLQANKKGGLTLGASSPCVWPEGTPEPEN
;
A
#
# COMPACT_ATOMS: atom_id res chain seq x y z
N MET A 1 62.43 0.94 -44.71
CA MET A 1 61.43 0.10 -44.01
C MET A 1 60.39 1.04 -43.43
N ALA A 2 59.12 0.83 -43.83
CA ALA A 2 57.83 1.18 -43.19
C ALA A 2 57.63 2.60 -42.58
N ALA A 3 56.50 3.28 -42.69
CA ALA A 3 55.27 3.14 -43.47
C ALA A 3 54.47 4.46 -43.32
N THR A 4 53.76 4.81 -44.39
CA THR A 4 52.46 5.53 -44.53
C THR A 4 51.54 5.50 -43.28
N ALA A 5 50.60 6.40 -42.98
CA ALA A 5 49.64 7.24 -43.73
C ALA A 5 48.99 8.22 -42.70
N ALA A 6 48.70 9.49 -42.99
CA ALA A 6 47.53 10.09 -43.66
C ALA A 6 46.15 9.93 -42.98
N ALA A 7 45.46 11.09 -42.90
CA ALA A 7 44.03 11.34 -43.07
C ALA A 7 43.15 11.67 -41.84
N ALA A 8 42.40 12.75 -42.06
CA ALA A 8 41.40 13.39 -41.23
C ALA A 8 40.01 12.74 -41.38
N MET A 9 39.08 13.08 -40.48
CA MET A 9 37.80 13.77 -40.76
C MET A 9 36.65 13.41 -39.80
N SER A 10 35.85 14.46 -39.54
CA SER A 10 34.38 14.48 -39.40
C SER A 10 33.72 13.98 -38.12
N GLY A 11 33.13 14.95 -37.41
CA GLY A 11 32.12 14.74 -36.39
C GLY A 11 30.79 14.24 -36.96
N PHE A 12 30.09 13.46 -36.15
CA PHE A 12 28.72 13.04 -36.38
C PHE A 12 27.80 13.83 -35.45
N VAL A 13 26.90 14.62 -36.03
CA VAL A 13 25.72 15.16 -35.36
C VAL A 13 24.61 14.12 -35.55
N PHE A 14 24.23 13.43 -34.46
CA PHE A 14 23.03 12.62 -34.47
C PHE A 14 21.86 13.46 -33.94
N SER A 15 20.97 13.81 -34.87
CA SER A 15 19.60 14.18 -34.57
C SER A 15 18.88 12.91 -34.12
N ALA A 16 18.45 12.85 -32.86
CA ALA A 16 17.61 11.77 -32.35
C ALA A 16 16.33 12.37 -31.78
N CYS A 17 15.23 12.16 -32.50
CA CYS A 17 13.90 12.14 -31.93
C CYS A 17 13.86 11.02 -30.88
N GLY A 18 13.92 11.38 -29.61
CA GLY A 18 13.66 10.46 -28.51
C GLY A 18 12.17 10.26 -28.37
N GLU A 19 11.64 9.29 -29.10
CA GLU A 19 10.35 8.67 -28.79
C GLU A 19 10.58 7.88 -27.48
N GLU A 20 10.02 8.39 -26.39
CA GLU A 20 10.14 7.79 -25.06
C GLU A 20 9.33 6.49 -25.07
N GLN A 21 10.00 5.41 -25.44
CA GLN A 21 9.45 4.06 -25.44
C GLN A 21 9.11 3.68 -23.99
N VAL A 22 7.82 3.75 -23.66
CA VAL A 22 7.24 3.14 -22.47
C VAL A 22 7.46 1.64 -22.60
N SER A 23 8.56 1.15 -22.04
CA SER A 23 8.81 -0.28 -21.89
C SER A 23 7.77 -0.82 -20.90
N PRO A 24 6.95 -1.83 -21.25
CA PRO A 24 6.18 -2.56 -20.26
C PRO A 24 7.19 -3.18 -19.28
N GLY A 25 7.05 -2.85 -18.00
CA GLY A 25 7.96 -3.31 -16.95
C GLY A 25 8.03 -4.84 -16.96
N ASN A 26 9.24 -5.36 -17.12
CA ASN A 26 9.59 -6.74 -16.82
C ASN A 26 9.38 -6.98 -15.33
N ASP A 27 8.19 -7.45 -14.95
CA ASP A 27 7.86 -7.94 -13.60
C ASP A 27 8.45 -9.36 -13.40
N GLN A 28 9.72 -9.53 -13.77
CA GLN A 28 10.43 -10.80 -13.68
C GLN A 28 10.91 -11.05 -12.25
N GLY A 29 10.10 -11.79 -11.49
CA GLY A 29 10.62 -12.85 -10.61
C GLY A 29 11.16 -12.47 -9.24
N GLN A 30 10.88 -11.28 -8.70
CA GLN A 30 11.13 -11.04 -7.26
C GLN A 30 10.06 -11.79 -6.44
N PRO A 31 10.45 -12.65 -5.47
CA PRO A 31 9.50 -13.31 -4.58
C PRO A 31 8.59 -12.28 -3.91
N THR A 32 7.30 -12.33 -4.23
CA THR A 32 6.29 -11.59 -3.45
C THR A 32 5.97 -12.40 -2.20
N ILE A 33 5.59 -11.71 -1.12
CA ILE A 33 5.03 -12.38 0.05
C ILE A 33 3.80 -13.22 -0.34
N THR A 34 3.51 -14.27 0.42
CA THR A 34 2.30 -15.08 0.26
C THR A 34 1.08 -14.34 0.79
N ALA A 35 -0.13 -14.81 0.46
CA ALA A 35 -1.36 -14.26 1.02
C ALA A 35 -1.41 -14.37 2.56
N GLN A 36 -0.87 -15.45 3.12
CA GLN A 36 -0.80 -15.64 4.57
C GLN A 36 0.18 -14.65 5.23
N GLN A 37 1.35 -14.42 4.62
CA GLN A 37 2.30 -13.40 5.10
C GLN A 37 1.72 -11.99 4.98
N ALA A 38 1.01 -11.70 3.90
CA ALA A 38 0.32 -10.43 3.70
C ALA A 38 -0.73 -10.18 4.78
N LYS A 39 -1.56 -11.19 5.11
CA LYS A 39 -2.50 -11.13 6.24
C LYS A 39 -1.80 -10.89 7.57
N GLU A 40 -0.72 -11.59 7.86
CA GLU A 40 0.02 -11.41 9.11
C GLU A 40 0.59 -9.99 9.23
N GLN A 41 1.03 -9.42 8.11
CA GLN A 41 1.48 -8.05 8.05
C GLN A 41 0.33 -7.05 8.25
N THR A 42 -0.83 -7.24 7.63
CA THR A 42 -1.99 -6.36 7.88
C THR A 42 -2.45 -6.41 9.34
N GLU A 43 -2.48 -7.60 9.96
CA GLU A 43 -2.81 -7.72 11.39
C GLU A 43 -1.75 -7.06 12.28
N ARG A 44 -0.47 -7.09 11.88
CA ARG A 44 0.61 -6.41 12.59
C ARG A 44 0.48 -4.89 12.50
N ASP A 45 0.27 -4.37 11.30
CA ASP A 45 0.13 -2.93 11.06
C ASP A 45 -1.02 -2.34 11.88
N VAL A 46 -2.17 -3.03 12.00
CA VAL A 46 -3.29 -2.60 12.87
C VAL A 46 -2.91 -2.63 14.35
N ARG A 47 -2.20 -3.68 14.82
CA ARG A 47 -1.72 -3.76 16.21
C ARG A 47 -0.68 -2.69 16.53
N GLU A 48 0.13 -2.27 15.58
CA GLU A 48 1.09 -1.20 15.77
C GLU A 48 0.37 0.16 15.82
N LEU A 49 -0.56 0.42 14.90
CA LEU A 49 -1.30 1.69 14.88
C LEU A 49 -2.14 1.92 16.13
N VAL A 50 -2.74 0.88 16.72
CA VAL A 50 -3.55 1.03 17.95
C VAL A 50 -2.72 1.55 19.13
N THR A 51 -1.38 1.43 19.08
CA THR A 51 -0.49 2.00 20.11
C THR A 51 -0.47 3.52 20.13
N ALA A 52 -0.96 4.17 19.07
CA ALA A 52 -1.18 5.63 19.04
C ALA A 52 -2.35 6.09 19.93
N LEU A 53 -3.15 5.16 20.45
CA LEU A 53 -4.31 5.45 21.28
C LEU A 53 -4.03 5.30 22.77
N PRO A 54 -4.92 5.81 23.64
CA PRO A 54 -4.84 5.57 25.08
C PRO A 54 -4.77 4.07 25.40
N ALA A 55 -4.05 3.72 26.48
CA ALA A 55 -3.79 2.32 26.87
C ALA A 55 -5.06 1.46 27.12
N GLY A 56 -6.23 2.08 27.27
CA GLY A 56 -7.51 1.39 27.39
C GLY A 56 -8.12 0.93 26.05
N ALA A 57 -7.61 1.40 24.91
CA ALA A 57 -8.12 1.04 23.60
C ALA A 57 -7.90 -0.45 23.31
N ARG A 58 -8.93 -1.13 22.82
CA ARG A 58 -8.88 -2.57 22.55
C ARG A 58 -9.33 -2.90 21.15
N LEU A 59 -8.59 -3.79 20.49
CA LEU A 59 -8.96 -4.34 19.18
C LEU A 59 -9.93 -5.50 19.35
N GLU A 60 -11.04 -5.47 18.63
CA GLU A 60 -11.99 -6.56 18.50
C GLU A 60 -12.12 -6.89 17.01
N LYS A 61 -11.77 -8.12 16.62
CA LYS A 61 -11.75 -8.52 15.21
C LYS A 61 -13.15 -8.42 14.62
N LEU A 62 -13.30 -7.61 13.58
CA LEU A 62 -14.55 -7.47 12.84
C LEU A 62 -14.57 -8.47 11.68
N HIS A 63 -13.54 -8.44 10.84
CA HIS A 63 -13.51 -9.27 9.64
C HIS A 63 -12.09 -9.53 9.15
N TYR A 64 -11.95 -10.60 8.38
CA TYR A 64 -10.82 -10.89 7.50
C TYR A 64 -11.40 -11.31 6.16
N ASP A 65 -10.92 -10.69 5.09
CA ASP A 65 -11.24 -11.08 3.72
C ASP A 65 -9.97 -11.38 2.92
N GLN A 66 -10.14 -12.22 1.91
CA GLN A 66 -9.14 -12.53 0.90
C GLN A 66 -9.85 -12.66 -0.45
N GLY A 67 -10.40 -11.53 -0.92
CA GLY A 67 -11.05 -11.45 -2.21
C GLY A 67 -10.06 -11.49 -3.39
N PRO A 68 -10.58 -11.72 -4.61
CA PRO A 68 -9.79 -11.51 -5.83
C PRO A 68 -9.31 -10.08 -5.87
N CYS A 69 -8.06 -9.87 -6.29
CA CYS A 69 -7.56 -8.53 -6.52
C CYS A 69 -8.20 -7.96 -7.78
N THR A 70 -8.89 -6.83 -7.67
CA THR A 70 -9.50 -6.11 -8.78
C THR A 70 -9.07 -4.65 -8.81
N ASP A 71 -9.12 -4.03 -9.98
CA ASP A 71 -9.03 -2.57 -10.10
C ASP A 71 -10.37 -1.89 -9.75
N GLU A 72 -10.42 -0.56 -9.88
CA GLU A 72 -11.62 0.24 -9.60
C GLU A 72 -12.80 -0.10 -10.53
N SER A 73 -12.55 -0.69 -11.70
CA SER A 73 -13.58 -1.15 -12.64
C SER A 73 -14.10 -2.56 -12.32
N GLY A 74 -13.47 -3.25 -11.37
CA GLY A 74 -13.74 -4.65 -11.06
C GLY A 74 -12.97 -5.63 -11.95
N ALA A 75 -12.07 -5.16 -12.81
CA ALA A 75 -11.24 -6.05 -13.62
C ALA A 75 -10.19 -6.73 -12.73
N GLY A 76 -10.15 -8.06 -12.78
CA GLY A 76 -9.25 -8.86 -11.94
C GLY A 76 -7.80 -8.83 -12.40
N PHE A 77 -6.87 -8.83 -11.44
CA PHE A 77 -5.43 -8.97 -11.70
C PHE A 77 -5.00 -10.45 -11.69
N GLY A 78 -5.60 -11.25 -12.56
CA GLY A 78 -5.35 -12.68 -12.65
C GLY A 78 -5.75 -13.45 -11.39
N LYS A 79 -4.90 -14.37 -10.91
CA LYS A 79 -5.14 -15.15 -9.68
C LYS A 79 -4.66 -14.44 -8.40
N ARG A 80 -4.25 -13.18 -8.49
CA ARG A 80 -3.80 -12.41 -7.32
C ARG A 80 -4.98 -12.18 -6.38
N VAL A 81 -4.69 -12.16 -5.08
CA VAL A 81 -5.64 -11.92 -4.01
C VAL A 81 -5.23 -10.70 -3.21
N GLN A 82 -6.18 -10.10 -2.49
CA GLN A 82 -5.92 -8.98 -1.61
C GLN A 82 -6.39 -9.26 -0.17
N PRO A 83 -5.55 -9.91 0.65
CA PRO A 83 -5.79 -10.03 2.08
C PRO A 83 -6.01 -8.66 2.74
N ASN A 84 -7.10 -8.56 3.50
CA ASN A 84 -7.41 -7.39 4.31
C ASN A 84 -8.05 -7.79 5.64
N VAL A 85 -7.85 -6.96 6.65
CA VAL A 85 -8.42 -7.14 7.98
C VAL A 85 -9.12 -5.87 8.42
N SER A 86 -10.16 -6.04 9.22
CA SER A 86 -10.86 -4.94 9.88
C SER A 86 -11.09 -5.29 11.35
N TYR A 87 -10.90 -4.30 12.22
CA TYR A 87 -11.11 -4.39 13.66
C TYR A 87 -11.99 -3.24 14.12
N TRP A 88 -12.88 -3.51 15.07
CA TRP A 88 -13.40 -2.47 15.93
C TRP A 88 -12.32 -2.03 16.91
N VAL A 89 -12.24 -0.73 17.15
CA VAL A 89 -11.53 -0.16 18.30
C VAL A 89 -12.58 0.13 19.36
N ARG A 90 -12.46 -0.55 20.49
CA ARG A 90 -13.36 -0.45 21.63
C ARG A 90 -12.78 0.42 22.73
N ASP A 91 -13.64 0.75 23.67
CA ASP A 91 -13.27 1.36 24.94
C ASP A 91 -12.66 2.78 24.78
N LEU A 92 -13.17 3.51 23.79
CA LEU A 92 -12.88 4.93 23.51
C LEU A 92 -14.14 5.78 23.59
N ASP A 93 -13.98 7.06 23.96
CA ASP A 93 -15.05 8.04 23.96
C ASP A 93 -15.21 8.66 22.55
N PRO A 94 -16.37 8.52 21.90
CA PRO A 94 -16.66 9.15 20.60
C PRO A 94 -16.47 10.67 20.59
N ALA A 95 -16.66 11.36 21.73
CA ALA A 95 -16.42 12.80 21.83
C ALA A 95 -14.94 13.17 21.61
N GLN A 96 -14.02 12.22 21.77
CA GLN A 96 -12.58 12.40 21.63
C GLN A 96 -12.04 11.91 20.27
N TYR A 97 -12.91 11.49 19.34
CA TYR A 97 -12.45 10.90 18.07
C TYR A 97 -11.58 11.83 17.23
N ASN A 98 -11.80 13.15 17.25
CA ASN A 98 -10.89 14.07 16.57
C ASN A 98 -9.45 13.96 17.09
N ILE A 99 -9.28 13.92 18.41
CA ILE A 99 -7.96 13.76 19.06
C ILE A 99 -7.35 12.40 18.73
N HIS A 100 -8.15 11.34 18.72
CA HIS A 100 -7.68 9.99 18.37
C HIS A 100 -7.23 9.90 16.91
N PHE A 101 -7.98 10.50 15.99
CA PHE A 101 -7.57 10.59 14.59
C PHE A 101 -6.28 11.39 14.41
N ASP A 102 -6.11 12.50 15.13
CA ASP A 102 -4.88 13.29 15.08
C ASP A 102 -3.66 12.50 15.60
N ALA A 103 -3.84 11.75 16.69
CA ALA A 103 -2.79 10.88 17.23
C ALA A 103 -2.39 9.78 16.25
N MET A 104 -3.38 9.12 15.63
CA MET A 104 -3.15 8.08 14.63
C MET A 104 -2.53 8.64 13.35
N LYS A 105 -2.95 9.82 12.89
CA LYS A 105 -2.36 10.53 11.75
C LYS A 105 -0.89 10.84 12.00
N ALA A 106 -0.57 11.41 13.17
CA ALA A 106 0.81 11.71 13.56
C ALA A 106 1.66 10.44 13.65
N TRP A 107 1.10 9.35 14.20
CA TRP A 107 1.79 8.05 14.24
C TRP A 107 2.08 7.53 12.83
N LEU A 108 1.09 7.53 11.94
CA LEU A 108 1.24 7.08 10.55
C LEU A 108 2.39 7.84 9.86
N GLN A 109 2.37 9.17 9.93
CA GLN A 109 3.40 10.02 9.33
C GLN A 109 4.79 9.77 9.93
N GLY A 110 4.87 9.51 11.24
CA GLY A 110 6.12 9.18 11.93
C GLY A 110 6.67 7.77 11.61
N HIS A 111 5.85 6.88 11.05
CA HIS A 111 6.21 5.47 10.78
C HIS A 111 6.29 5.15 9.28
N GLY A 112 6.50 6.18 8.44
CA GLY A 112 6.72 6.02 7.00
C GLY A 112 5.44 5.76 6.20
N TRP A 113 4.27 6.04 6.77
CA TRP A 113 3.02 6.07 6.02
C TRP A 113 2.74 7.48 5.50
N ILE A 114 2.18 7.54 4.30
CA ILE A 114 1.71 8.77 3.68
C ILE A 114 0.19 8.78 3.77
N VAL A 115 -0.36 9.79 4.44
CA VAL A 115 -1.80 10.01 4.55
C VAL A 115 -2.30 10.56 3.21
N ARG A 116 -3.20 9.84 2.52
CA ARG A 116 -3.73 10.27 1.21
C ARG A 116 -4.98 11.14 1.36
N ASN A 117 -5.88 10.73 2.24
CA ASN A 117 -7.15 11.39 2.51
C ASN A 117 -7.34 11.53 4.02
N ASP A 118 -7.88 12.67 4.40
CA ASP A 118 -8.38 12.99 5.73
C ASP A 118 -9.66 13.81 5.50
N ASP A 119 -10.80 13.14 5.51
CA ASP A 119 -12.07 13.70 5.03
C ASP A 119 -12.85 14.44 6.14
N ARG A 120 -12.18 14.69 7.28
CA ARG A 120 -12.73 15.39 8.42
C ARG A 120 -12.90 16.89 8.12
N PRO A 121 -13.96 17.54 8.64
CA PRO A 121 -14.99 16.99 9.52
C PRO A 121 -16.20 16.38 8.78
N SER A 122 -16.22 16.38 7.45
CA SER A 122 -17.37 15.90 6.66
C SER A 122 -17.63 14.40 6.81
N ASP A 123 -16.56 13.61 6.81
CA ASP A 123 -16.58 12.20 7.17
C ASP A 123 -15.43 11.93 8.15
N MET A 124 -15.70 11.12 9.16
CA MET A 124 -14.66 10.72 10.11
C MET A 124 -13.86 9.57 9.51
N PHE A 125 -13.14 9.88 8.44
CA PHE A 125 -12.36 8.95 7.65
C PHE A 125 -10.94 9.46 7.41
N LEU A 126 -9.98 8.55 7.50
CA LEU A 126 -8.60 8.77 7.13
C LEU A 126 -8.05 7.52 6.46
N ASN A 127 -7.31 7.67 5.37
CA ASN A 127 -6.55 6.57 4.78
C ASN A 127 -5.07 6.94 4.64
N ALA A 128 -4.24 5.90 4.64
CA ALA A 128 -2.81 6.04 4.46
C ALA A 128 -2.26 4.89 3.63
N PHE A 129 -1.13 5.12 2.96
CA PHE A 129 -0.42 4.11 2.21
C PHE A 129 1.07 4.15 2.53
N ARG A 130 1.76 3.03 2.35
CA ARG A 130 3.19 2.92 2.60
C ARG A 130 3.91 2.57 1.30
N GLU A 131 4.70 3.49 0.76
CA GLU A 131 5.31 3.36 -0.58
C GLU A 131 6.17 2.10 -0.75
N ARG A 132 6.93 1.73 0.28
CA ARG A 132 7.91 0.63 0.20
C ARG A 132 7.30 -0.74 -0.09
N ASP A 133 6.06 -0.96 0.33
CA ASP A 133 5.39 -2.26 0.29
C ASP A 133 3.93 -2.17 -0.17
N GLN A 134 3.44 -0.97 -0.48
CA GLN A 134 2.11 -0.69 -1.03
C GLN A 134 0.95 -1.16 -0.13
N PHE A 135 1.20 -1.39 1.15
CA PHE A 135 0.13 -1.62 2.12
C PHE A 135 -0.66 -0.33 2.35
N THR A 136 -1.94 -0.49 2.70
CA THR A 136 -2.82 0.61 3.05
C THR A 136 -3.44 0.40 4.42
N MET A 137 -3.77 1.49 5.08
CA MET A 137 -4.54 1.52 6.32
C MET A 137 -5.70 2.50 6.21
N SER A 138 -6.78 2.20 6.91
CA SER A 138 -7.93 3.09 7.02
C SER A 138 -8.42 3.18 8.46
N LEU A 139 -8.96 4.36 8.77
CA LEU A 139 -9.63 4.67 10.01
C LEU A 139 -10.98 5.23 9.65
N GLN A 140 -12.04 4.67 10.24
CA GLN A 140 -13.38 5.17 10.00
C GLN A 140 -14.22 5.15 11.27
N ALA A 141 -14.80 6.29 11.62
CA ALA A 141 -15.84 6.34 12.64
C ALA A 141 -17.22 6.38 11.99
N ASN A 142 -18.17 5.63 12.54
CA ASN A 142 -19.56 5.66 12.11
C ASN A 142 -20.42 6.54 13.02
N LYS A 143 -21.62 6.87 12.54
CA LYS A 143 -22.59 7.72 13.26
C LYS A 143 -23.13 7.12 14.56
N LYS A 144 -22.89 5.83 14.82
CA LYS A 144 -23.28 5.13 16.06
C LYS A 144 -22.14 5.13 17.10
N GLY A 145 -21.04 5.86 16.84
CA GLY A 145 -19.90 5.93 17.73
C GLY A 145 -18.96 4.73 17.64
N GLY A 146 -19.06 3.89 16.62
CA GLY A 146 -18.07 2.82 16.39
C GLY A 146 -16.87 3.35 15.61
N LEU A 147 -15.66 2.99 16.03
CA LEU A 147 -14.41 3.24 15.31
C LEU A 147 -13.87 1.93 14.73
N THR A 148 -13.52 1.91 13.45
CA THR A 148 -12.89 0.78 12.79
C THR A 148 -11.48 1.13 12.33
N LEU A 149 -10.57 0.17 12.46
CA LEU A 149 -9.25 0.16 11.84
C LEU A 149 -9.18 -0.95 10.81
N GLY A 150 -8.80 -0.59 9.60
CA GLY A 150 -8.56 -1.51 8.49
C GLY A 150 -7.10 -1.48 8.05
N ALA A 151 -6.61 -2.61 7.56
CA ALA A 151 -5.39 -2.67 6.80
C ALA A 151 -5.56 -3.65 5.63
N SER A 152 -5.04 -3.25 4.47
CA SER A 152 -5.08 -4.05 3.24
C SER A 152 -3.68 -4.19 2.69
N SER A 153 -3.39 -5.38 2.20
CA SER A 153 -2.15 -5.67 1.49
C SER A 153 -2.21 -5.13 0.06
N PRO A 154 -1.06 -4.99 -0.63
CA PRO A 154 -1.06 -4.99 -2.09
C PRO A 154 -1.60 -6.31 -2.63
N CYS A 155 -1.83 -6.35 -3.94
CA CYS A 155 -2.21 -7.59 -4.59
C CYS A 155 -1.04 -8.56 -4.63
N VAL A 156 -1.26 -9.76 -4.07
CA VAL A 156 -0.23 -10.79 -3.92
C VAL A 156 -0.67 -12.09 -4.57
N TRP A 157 0.29 -12.91 -4.96
CA TRP A 157 0.02 -14.29 -5.35
C TRP A 157 -0.25 -15.12 -4.09
N PRO A 158 -1.24 -16.04 -4.11
CA PRO A 158 -1.59 -16.84 -2.94
C PRO A 158 -0.37 -17.49 -2.25
N GLU A 159 0.53 -18.09 -3.05
CA GLU A 159 1.74 -18.77 -2.58
C GLU A 159 3.04 -18.00 -2.83
N GLY A 160 2.95 -16.71 -3.21
CA GLY A 160 4.11 -15.84 -3.48
C GLY A 160 4.78 -16.08 -4.85
N THR A 161 5.42 -15.03 -5.39
CA THR A 161 5.97 -14.97 -6.78
C THR A 161 4.90 -15.22 -7.87
N PRO A 162 5.04 -14.67 -9.09
CA PRO A 162 4.09 -15.02 -10.15
C PRO A 162 4.04 -16.52 -10.40
N GLU A 163 2.83 -17.10 -10.46
CA GLU A 163 2.68 -18.45 -10.98
C GLU A 163 3.23 -18.46 -12.42
N PRO A 164 4.03 -19.48 -12.82
CA PRO A 164 4.47 -19.60 -14.20
C PRO A 164 3.26 -19.57 -15.14
N GLU A 165 3.33 -18.77 -16.20
CA GLU A 165 2.37 -18.88 -17.30
C GLU A 165 2.57 -20.25 -17.96
N ASN A 166 1.59 -21.14 -17.79
CA ASN A 166 1.54 -22.42 -18.51
C ASN A 166 0.94 -22.23 -19.90
#